data_AF-A0AA36E531-F1
#
_entry.id   AF-A0AA36E531-F1
#
_cell.length_a   1.000
_cell.length_b   1.000
_cell.length_c   1.000
_cell.angle_alpha   90.00
_cell.angle_beta   90.00
_cell.angle_gamma   90.00
#
_symmetry.space_group_name_H-M   'P 1'
#
loop_
_entity.id
_entity.type
_entity.pdbx_description
1 polymer ?
#
loop_
_entity_poly.entity_id
_entity_poly.type
_entity_poly.pdbx_seq_one_letter_code
_entity_poly.pdbx_strand_id
1 'polypeptide(L)'
;MDPITMEGGYNGSDEEKEDVEETNSHLRDRFRLSTISIAESEAKQDNMEISQPVIVCISDLAFKYAEQLAEDLEMFAHHAGRKSVNMNDVIISAHRNTHLADLLRSFSYNLKAKEPQSEKKRKKSSSKESKGLPSVLNLDP
;
A
#
# COMPACT_ATOMS: atom_id res chain seq x y z
N MET A 1 -0.65 48.17 -8.16
CA MET A 1 -0.71 47.47 -6.87
C MET A 1 -0.57 46.01 -7.15
N ASP A 2 0.64 45.49 -6.98
CA ASP A 2 0.96 44.07 -7.16
C ASP A 2 0.54 43.28 -5.90
N PRO A 3 0.09 42.02 -6.03
CA PRO A 3 -0.15 41.17 -4.88
C PRO A 3 1.17 40.66 -4.31
N ILE A 4 1.37 40.87 -3.01
CA ILE A 4 2.48 40.34 -2.23
C ILE A 4 2.37 38.81 -2.20
N THR A 5 3.33 38.13 -2.81
CA THR A 5 3.61 36.70 -2.62
C THR A 5 4.06 36.46 -1.18
N MET A 6 3.22 35.81 -0.39
CA MET A 6 3.59 35.29 0.92
C MET A 6 4.22 33.91 0.72
N GLU A 7 5.53 33.91 0.48
CA GLU A 7 6.39 32.71 0.48
C GLU A 7 6.41 32.12 1.90
N GLY A 8 5.62 31.07 2.12
CA GLY A 8 5.60 30.29 3.35
C GLY A 8 6.77 29.30 3.39
N GLY A 9 7.95 29.78 3.76
CA GLY A 9 9.08 28.91 4.10
C GLY A 9 8.84 28.22 5.43
N TYR A 10 8.36 26.98 5.40
CA TYR A 10 8.26 26.12 6.59
C TYR A 10 9.68 25.66 6.98
N ASN A 11 10.34 26.44 7.83
CA ASN A 11 11.66 26.10 8.35
C ASN A 11 11.46 25.13 9.53
N GLY A 12 11.44 23.82 9.24
CA GLY A 12 11.40 22.78 10.28
C GLY A 12 12.52 23.00 11.29
N SER A 13 12.23 22.75 12.58
CA SER A 13 13.19 22.97 13.67
C SER A 13 14.43 22.09 13.47
N ASP A 14 15.58 22.49 14.03
CA ASP A 14 16.81 21.71 13.90
C ASP A 14 16.64 20.30 14.50
N GLU A 15 15.80 20.15 15.53
CA GLU A 15 15.41 18.86 16.13
C GLU A 15 14.61 17.98 15.16
N GLU A 16 13.65 18.53 14.42
CA GLU A 16 12.87 17.78 13.42
C GLU A 16 13.75 17.28 12.27
N LYS A 17 14.75 18.06 11.86
CA LYS A 17 15.69 17.66 10.81
C LYS A 17 16.63 16.55 11.27
N GLU A 18 17.08 16.59 12.51
CA GLU A 18 17.96 15.57 13.08
C GLU A 18 17.23 14.21 13.21
N ASP A 19 15.97 14.22 13.65
CA ASP A 19 15.13 13.01 13.71
C ASP A 19 14.86 12.41 12.32
N VAL A 20 14.63 13.27 11.32
CA VAL A 20 14.46 12.81 9.92
C VAL A 20 15.75 12.21 9.36
N GLU A 21 16.92 12.76 9.70
CA GLU A 21 18.20 12.20 9.25
C GLU A 21 18.52 10.87 9.95
N GLU A 22 18.26 10.76 11.25
CA GLU A 22 18.44 9.52 12.01
C GLU A 22 17.52 8.41 11.49
N THR A 23 16.25 8.71 11.26
CA THR A 23 15.29 7.75 10.68
C THR A 23 15.69 7.34 9.27
N ASN A 24 16.11 8.28 8.42
CA ASN A 24 16.64 7.97 7.09
C ASN A 24 17.86 7.05 7.14
N SER A 25 18.80 7.34 8.04
CA SER A 25 19.99 6.51 8.26
C SER A 25 19.59 5.08 8.67
N HIS A 26 18.65 4.95 9.60
CA HIS A 26 18.14 3.64 10.02
C HIS A 26 17.49 2.88 8.87
N LEU A 27 16.64 3.53 8.07
CA LEU A 27 16.00 2.89 6.91
C LEU A 27 17.04 2.46 5.88
N ARG A 28 18.03 3.30 5.56
CA ARG A 28 19.11 2.95 4.61
C ARG A 28 19.89 1.70 5.06
N ASP A 29 20.20 1.58 6.34
CA ASP A 29 20.86 0.38 6.87
C ASP A 29 19.98 -0.88 6.68
N ARG A 30 18.66 -0.76 6.92
CA ARG A 30 17.72 -1.86 6.65
C ARG A 30 17.68 -2.27 5.18
N PHE A 31 17.67 -1.31 4.25
CA PHE A 31 17.75 -1.59 2.81
C PHE A 31 19.05 -2.31 2.46
N ARG A 32 20.17 -1.89 3.06
CA ARG A 32 21.47 -2.53 2.85
C ARG A 32 21.49 -3.98 3.32
N LEU A 33 21.03 -4.24 4.54
CA LEU A 33 20.96 -5.60 5.10
C LEU A 33 20.05 -6.53 4.27
N SER A 34 18.89 -6.02 3.82
CA SER A 34 17.98 -6.76 2.94
C SER A 34 18.62 -7.06 1.59
N THR A 35 19.30 -6.07 1.00
CA THR A 35 20.00 -6.21 -0.28
C THR A 35 21.10 -7.25 -0.21
N ILE A 36 21.92 -7.23 0.86
CA ILE A 36 22.96 -8.26 1.11
C ILE A 36 22.32 -9.64 1.13
N SER A 37 21.27 -9.82 1.94
CA SER A 37 20.62 -11.13 2.10
C SER A 37 20.05 -11.66 0.79
N ILE A 38 19.42 -10.81 -0.02
CA ILE A 38 18.83 -11.22 -1.32
C ILE A 38 19.95 -11.52 -2.32
N ALA A 39 20.93 -10.63 -2.43
CA ALA A 39 22.00 -10.75 -3.41
C ALA A 39 22.92 -11.96 -3.15
N GLU A 40 23.27 -12.22 -1.89
CA GLU A 40 24.06 -13.41 -1.52
C GLU A 40 23.26 -14.71 -1.74
N SER A 41 21.96 -14.70 -1.48
CA SER A 41 21.09 -15.85 -1.78
C SER A 41 21.07 -16.15 -3.28
N GLU A 42 20.91 -15.14 -4.13
CA GLU A 42 20.89 -15.30 -5.58
C GLU A 42 22.25 -15.75 -6.12
N ALA A 43 23.33 -15.08 -5.71
CA ALA A 43 24.70 -15.43 -6.10
C ALA A 43 25.04 -16.88 -5.73
N LYS A 44 24.59 -17.34 -4.56
CA LYS A 44 24.76 -18.74 -4.14
C LYS A 44 23.97 -19.72 -5.01
N GLN A 45 22.76 -19.38 -5.44
CA GLN A 45 21.97 -20.24 -6.34
C GLN A 45 22.66 -20.40 -7.70
N ASP A 46 23.29 -19.33 -8.18
CA ASP A 46 24.01 -19.31 -9.46
C ASP A 46 25.47 -19.77 -9.36
N ASN A 47 25.94 -20.12 -8.16
CA ASN A 47 27.35 -20.46 -7.88
C ASN A 47 28.32 -19.34 -8.32
N MET A 48 27.93 -18.10 -8.04
CA MET A 48 28.68 -16.88 -8.32
C MET A 48 28.97 -16.11 -7.03
N GLU A 49 29.86 -15.12 -7.12
CA GLU A 49 30.10 -14.14 -6.06
C GLU A 49 29.61 -12.76 -6.52
N ILE A 50 29.07 -11.97 -5.59
CA ILE A 50 28.68 -10.59 -5.84
C ILE A 50 29.67 -9.61 -5.22
N SER A 51 30.04 -8.60 -6.00
CA SER A 51 30.95 -7.54 -5.58
C SER A 51 30.30 -6.58 -4.58
N GLN A 52 31.03 -6.22 -3.52
CA GLN A 52 30.54 -5.32 -2.46
C GLN A 52 30.06 -3.95 -3.00
N PRO A 53 30.80 -3.26 -3.89
CA PRO A 53 30.28 -2.05 -4.57
C PRO A 53 28.93 -2.23 -5.28
N VAL A 54 28.66 -3.41 -5.85
CA VAL A 54 27.39 -3.69 -6.53
C VAL A 54 26.25 -3.78 -5.51
N ILE A 55 26.48 -4.44 -4.37
CA ILE A 55 25.51 -4.48 -3.26
C ILE A 55 25.16 -3.07 -2.79
N VAL A 56 26.17 -2.22 -2.56
CA VAL A 56 25.95 -0.83 -2.10
C VAL A 56 25.13 -0.06 -3.13
N CYS A 57 25.48 -0.17 -4.41
CA CYS A 57 24.76 0.48 -5.50
C CYS A 57 23.29 0.03 -5.59
N ILE A 58 23.03 -1.28 -5.50
CA ILE A 58 21.65 -1.81 -5.53
C ILE A 58 20.86 -1.33 -4.32
N SER A 59 21.46 -1.30 -3.13
CA SER A 59 20.82 -0.80 -1.91
C SER A 59 20.40 0.66 -2.04
N ASP A 60 21.30 1.52 -2.51
CA ASP A 60 21.01 2.94 -2.72
C ASP A 60 19.93 3.16 -3.79
N LEU A 61 19.97 2.35 -4.86
CA LEU A 61 18.96 2.40 -5.91
C LEU A 61 17.59 1.96 -5.39
N ALA A 62 17.52 0.88 -4.60
CA ALA A 62 16.29 0.40 -4.01
C ALA A 62 15.68 1.42 -3.03
N PHE A 63 16.51 2.08 -2.22
CA PHE A 63 16.07 3.14 -1.32
C PHE A 63 15.47 4.32 -2.08
N LYS A 64 16.16 4.84 -3.10
CA LYS A 64 15.66 5.93 -3.97
C LYS A 64 14.40 5.53 -4.74
N TYR A 65 14.34 4.28 -5.21
CA TYR A 65 13.18 3.78 -5.92
C TYR A 65 11.95 3.67 -5.01
N ALA A 66 12.14 3.34 -3.72
CA ALA A 66 11.05 3.26 -2.76
C ALA A 66 10.36 4.62 -2.53
N GLU A 67 11.14 5.72 -2.54
CA GLU A 67 10.60 7.08 -2.47
C GLU A 67 9.69 7.38 -3.66
N GLN A 68 10.19 7.21 -4.90
CA GLN A 68 9.39 7.44 -6.09
C GLN A 68 8.15 6.54 -6.15
N LEU A 69 8.30 5.27 -5.75
CA LEU A 69 7.19 4.32 -5.71
C LEU A 69 6.12 4.77 -4.69
N ALA A 70 6.51 5.33 -3.55
CA ALA A 70 5.56 5.82 -2.55
C ALA A 70 4.72 6.99 -3.10
N GLU A 71 5.35 7.95 -3.77
CA GLU A 71 4.67 9.07 -4.44
C GLU A 71 3.69 8.57 -5.51
N ASP A 72 4.13 7.64 -6.35
CA ASP A 72 3.30 7.05 -7.40
C ASP A 72 2.07 6.35 -6.81
N LEU A 73 2.26 5.56 -5.75
CA LEU A 73 1.17 4.85 -5.08
C LEU A 73 0.16 5.80 -4.43
N GLU A 74 0.63 6.90 -3.82
CA GLU A 74 -0.24 7.95 -3.29
C GLU A 74 -1.07 8.57 -4.42
N MET A 75 -0.43 8.94 -5.53
CA MET A 75 -1.11 9.52 -6.70
C MET A 75 -2.15 8.56 -7.29
N PHE A 76 -1.86 7.27 -7.40
CA PHE A 76 -2.82 6.28 -7.91
C PHE A 76 -4.04 6.12 -6.99
N ALA A 77 -3.81 6.05 -5.68
CA ALA A 77 -4.90 5.99 -4.71
C ALA A 77 -5.77 7.26 -4.76
N HIS A 78 -5.13 8.43 -4.80
CA HIS A 78 -5.80 9.73 -4.88
C HIS A 78 -6.59 9.89 -6.18
N HIS A 79 -6.03 9.50 -7.33
CA HIS A 79 -6.71 9.53 -8.63
C HIS A 79 -8.01 8.69 -8.62
N ALA A 80 -8.02 7.58 -7.86
CA ALA A 80 -9.19 6.75 -7.68
C ALA A 80 -10.14 7.22 -6.55
N GLY A 81 -9.94 8.43 -6.00
CA GLY A 81 -10.76 9.01 -4.92
C GLY A 81 -10.59 8.31 -3.56
N ARG A 82 -9.47 7.61 -3.34
CA ARG A 82 -9.18 6.87 -2.10
C ARG A 82 -8.06 7.55 -1.31
N LYS A 83 -8.06 7.33 0.01
CA LYS A 83 -6.99 7.75 0.93
C LYS A 83 -6.06 6.61 1.34
N SER A 84 -6.32 5.40 0.85
CA SER A 84 -5.57 4.20 1.22
C SER A 84 -5.24 3.43 -0.05
N VAL A 85 -3.96 3.07 -0.15
CA VAL A 85 -3.37 2.27 -1.23
C VAL A 85 -3.91 0.84 -1.15
N ASN A 86 -4.24 0.26 -2.30
CA ASN A 86 -4.64 -1.14 -2.43
C ASN A 86 -3.82 -1.85 -3.52
N MET A 87 -4.12 -3.13 -3.74
CA MET A 87 -3.36 -3.94 -4.69
C MET A 87 -3.43 -3.45 -6.14
N ASN A 88 -4.50 -2.76 -6.55
CA ASN A 88 -4.58 -2.23 -7.91
C ASN A 88 -3.54 -1.13 -8.13
N ASP A 89 -3.27 -0.29 -7.12
CA ASP A 89 -2.24 0.75 -7.20
C ASP A 89 -0.85 0.12 -7.38
N VAL A 90 -0.56 -0.95 -6.63
CA VAL A 90 0.69 -1.72 -6.74
C VAL A 90 0.82 -2.40 -8.11
N ILE A 91 -0.27 -2.91 -8.68
CA ILE A 91 -0.24 -3.50 -10.03
C ILE A 91 -0.01 -2.42 -11.10
N ILE A 92 -0.59 -1.23 -10.93
CA ILE A 92 -0.43 -0.10 -11.86
C ILE A 92 1.00 0.44 -11.83
N SER A 93 1.68 0.46 -10.68
CA SER A 93 3.08 0.91 -10.64
C SER A 93 3.99 0.08 -11.55
N ALA A 94 3.66 -1.19 -11.79
CA ALA A 94 4.37 -2.08 -12.70
C ALA A 94 3.94 -1.95 -14.19
N HIS A 95 3.12 -0.99 -14.59
CA HIS A 95 2.54 -0.91 -15.95
C HIS A 95 3.58 -0.87 -17.09
N ARG A 96 4.81 -0.38 -16.82
CA ARG A 96 5.91 -0.36 -17.80
C ARG A 96 6.50 -1.73 -18.09
N ASN A 97 6.23 -2.71 -17.23
CA ASN A 97 6.66 -4.10 -17.37
C ASN A 97 5.43 -5.02 -17.27
N THR A 98 4.87 -5.36 -18.42
CA THR A 98 3.64 -6.17 -18.51
C THR A 98 3.78 -7.52 -17.82
N HIS A 99 4.93 -8.18 -17.95
CA HIS A 99 5.20 -9.45 -17.30
C HIS A 99 5.18 -9.32 -15.77
N LEU A 100 5.82 -8.28 -15.22
CA LEU A 100 5.79 -8.01 -13.78
C LEU A 100 4.37 -7.69 -13.29
N ALA A 101 3.61 -6.89 -14.04
CA ALA A 101 2.22 -6.59 -13.70
C ALA A 101 1.34 -7.86 -13.66
N ASP A 102 1.56 -8.81 -14.57
CA ASP A 102 0.85 -10.10 -14.58
C ASP A 102 1.24 -11.00 -13.39
N LEU A 103 2.51 -11.02 -13.01
CA LEU A 103 2.97 -11.70 -11.81
C LEU A 103 2.32 -11.11 -10.54
N LEU A 104 2.26 -9.79 -10.42
CA LEU A 104 1.63 -9.10 -9.29
C LEU A 104 0.11 -9.37 -9.24
N ARG A 105 -0.58 -9.40 -10.38
CA ARG A 105 -2.00 -9.82 -10.45
C ARG A 105 -2.19 -11.24 -9.94
N SER A 106 -1.37 -12.17 -10.42
CA SER A 106 -1.41 -13.57 -10.00
C SER A 106 -1.16 -13.71 -8.49
N PHE A 107 -0.19 -12.97 -7.96
CA PHE A 107 0.09 -12.91 -6.54
C PHE A 107 -1.08 -12.36 -5.72
N SER A 108 -1.76 -11.30 -6.20
CA SER A 108 -2.97 -10.75 -5.57
C SER A 108 -4.08 -11.79 -5.39
N TYR A 109 -4.34 -12.59 -6.42
CA TYR A 109 -5.37 -13.64 -6.35
C TYR A 109 -5.02 -14.70 -5.31
N ASN A 110 -3.74 -15.10 -5.24
CA ASN A 110 -3.27 -16.07 -4.26
C ASN A 110 -3.39 -15.56 -2.82
N LEU A 111 -3.17 -14.27 -2.57
CA LEU A 111 -3.39 -13.68 -1.24
C LEU A 111 -4.86 -13.73 -0.82
N LYS A 112 -5.77 -13.37 -1.72
CA LYS A 112 -7.23 -13.41 -1.45
C LYS A 112 -7.74 -14.83 -1.20
N ALA A 113 -7.13 -15.83 -1.82
CA ALA A 113 -7.48 -17.24 -1.61
C ALA A 113 -7.02 -17.77 -0.24
N LYS A 114 -5.98 -17.16 0.34
CA LYS A 114 -5.40 -17.55 1.64
C LYS A 114 -5.96 -16.76 2.83
N GLU A 115 -6.67 -15.66 2.61
CA GLU A 115 -7.38 -14.98 3.68
C GLU A 115 -8.52 -15.87 4.21
N PRO A 116 -8.60 -16.15 5.53
CA PRO A 116 -9.75 -16.83 6.09
C PRO A 116 -10.98 -15.97 5.79
N GLN A 117 -11.95 -16.56 5.10
CA GLN A 117 -13.16 -15.89 4.64
C GLN A 117 -13.89 -15.31 5.86
N SER A 118 -13.65 -14.03 6.18
CA SER A 118 -14.34 -13.37 7.28
C SER A 118 -15.83 -13.46 7.00
N GLU A 119 -16.53 -14.12 7.92
CA GLU A 119 -17.91 -14.54 7.73
C GLU A 119 -18.77 -13.37 7.28
N LYS A 120 -19.47 -13.57 6.16
CA LYS A 120 -20.67 -12.81 5.77
C LYS A 120 -21.70 -12.84 6.92
N LYS A 121 -21.60 -11.95 7.89
CA LYS A 121 -22.67 -11.69 8.87
C LYS A 121 -22.80 -10.19 9.16
N ARG A 122 -23.41 -9.48 8.21
CA ARG A 122 -24.40 -8.47 8.59
C ARG A 122 -25.77 -8.97 8.17
N LYS A 123 -26.49 -9.49 9.17
CA LYS A 123 -27.92 -9.80 9.14
C LYS A 123 -28.67 -8.63 8.51
N LYS A 124 -29.38 -8.90 7.42
CA LYS A 124 -30.52 -8.11 6.97
C LYS A 124 -31.59 -8.23 8.06
N SER A 125 -31.76 -7.22 8.90
CA SER A 125 -32.84 -7.18 9.89
C SER A 125 -34.17 -6.99 9.16
N SER A 126 -34.83 -8.11 8.85
CA SER A 126 -36.26 -8.15 8.57
C SER A 126 -37.01 -7.89 9.88
N SER A 127 -37.40 -6.66 10.14
CA SER A 127 -38.49 -6.37 11.08
C SER A 127 -39.75 -6.12 10.26
N LYS A 128 -40.56 -7.17 10.15
CA LYS A 128 -41.96 -7.07 9.74
C LYS A 128 -42.77 -7.49 10.96
N GLU A 129 -43.81 -6.69 11.23
CA GLU A 129 -45.04 -7.06 11.95
C GLU A 129 -45.11 -6.69 13.44
N SER A 130 -45.77 -5.54 13.70
CA SER A 130 -46.71 -5.42 14.82
C SER A 130 -48.09 -5.08 14.24
N LYS A 131 -48.95 -6.11 14.17
CA LYS A 131 -50.37 -6.01 13.82
C LYS A 131 -51.11 -5.31 14.96
N GLY A 132 -51.76 -4.18 14.64
CA GLY A 132 -52.69 -3.48 15.52
C GLY A 132 -54.15 -3.72 15.12
N LEU A 133 -54.85 -4.38 16.04
CA LEU A 133 -56.28 -4.31 16.38
C LEU A 133 -57.36 -4.90 15.45
N PRO A 134 -58.46 -5.43 16.05
CA PRO A 134 -59.46 -6.26 15.39
C PRO A 134 -60.69 -5.46 14.95
N SER A 135 -61.34 -5.90 13.87
CA SER A 135 -62.70 -5.48 13.53
C SER A 135 -63.53 -6.71 13.18
N VAL A 136 -64.40 -7.05 14.13
CA VAL A 136 -65.53 -7.98 13.99
C VAL A 136 -66.46 -7.45 12.89
N LEU A 137 -67.09 -8.36 12.13
CA LEU A 137 -68.48 -8.32 11.59
C LEU A 137 -68.58 -9.18 10.29
N ASN A 138 -69.22 -10.35 10.35
CA ASN A 138 -70.56 -10.59 9.77
C ASN A 138 -70.99 -12.07 9.79
N LEU A 139 -72.33 -12.23 9.84
CA LEU A 139 -73.13 -13.37 10.28
C LEU A 139 -73.22 -14.57 9.32
N ASP A 140 -73.61 -15.69 9.96
CA ASP A 140 -74.02 -17.02 9.48
C ASP A 140 -75.14 -17.03 8.41
N PRO A 141 -75.39 -18.18 7.74
CA PRO A 141 -76.65 -18.44 7.04
C PRO A 141 -77.83 -18.74 7.99
#